data_AF-A0A4T0FDE1-F1
#
_entry.id   AF-A0A4T0FDE1-F1
#
_cell.length_a   1.000
_cell.length_b   1.000
_cell.length_c   1.000
_cell.angle_alpha   90.00
_cell.angle_beta   90.00
_cell.angle_gamma   90.00
#
_symmetry.space_group_name_H-M   'P 1'
#
loop_
_entity.id
_entity.type
_entity.pdbx_description
1 polymer ?
#
loop_
_entity_poly.entity_id
_entity_poly.type
_entity_poly.pdbx_seq_one_letter_code
_entity_poly.pdbx_strand_id
1 'polypeptide(L)'
;MHRIISFLLVFIAAALAATSRQLDSTNYKHSIASGTWLIEHYSPTCSHCIAFEPTWDRLINKFGQDVHFGQVDCTVSKDICAANDVKATPTLALFKEGQLAEHYAGSNAYKDLSNYLQSHLISMPNFSDSARPNSFGQVVELSDSNIKDYIGEPGEDKLVWIKYFAPCKAHSTQQHLAPVWEELAARFKGRLTIASVDCDQHHKLCQHEKIRGYPTLVMYSDTQKKIYKGGRSLEKMAAFGEKVLEPGLRDIMIDEFEKAAAKEEVFYLFLHSPLSSTNHDSQLLDKARGGFIGGPTIYRSKDDRLFDKYNVNPTEGSVFLAFKDYDWNIPASKVKLADLGSLKDDLDDTILQARVKELTEWLRYNSFPTVVDAATIFNELLNSDTQQYLVILPLEPGADDFESSKNKLADIARAWRKGGRSMMTDEGFLQGGPGSSTIFAWVDAKKYNRWLRNMYGYVTKSYSKEAEHRQQVIIADPLKLEYYDKSFDGQPTILDGHSIFSALEGVFQGQLKPKSSQNAFEYTIQALHNRITSMQSLIDHPFRTFIVVMLIALGAGIAIYMMSGDADGSTEDSLHLFSSGTAGKSKGSARDYYQPTHKDNRRID
;
A
#
# COMPACT_ATOMS: atom_id res chain seq x y z
N MET A 1 52.95 -5.80 23.58
CA MET A 1 52.12 -4.88 24.40
C MET A 1 51.85 -3.64 23.58
N HIS A 2 50.61 -3.15 23.55
CA HIS A 2 50.18 -1.85 22.97
C HIS A 2 50.37 -1.68 21.44
N ARG A 3 49.49 -0.99 20.70
CA ARG A 3 48.08 -0.59 20.93
C ARG A 3 47.46 -0.42 19.54
N ILE A 4 46.30 -1.02 19.28
CA ILE A 4 45.53 -0.79 18.05
C ILE A 4 44.71 0.49 18.24
N ILE A 5 44.77 1.42 17.28
CA ILE A 5 43.87 2.58 17.20
C ILE A 5 43.18 2.53 15.84
N SER A 6 42.07 1.79 15.76
CA SER A 6 41.12 1.92 14.66
C SER A 6 40.22 3.11 14.92
N PHE A 7 40.23 4.09 14.01
CA PHE A 7 39.29 5.22 14.04
C PHE A 7 37.88 4.72 13.71
N LEU A 8 37.12 4.39 14.76
CA LEU A 8 35.68 4.13 14.65
C LEU A 8 34.96 5.48 14.77
N LEU A 9 34.82 6.17 13.64
CA LEU A 9 34.00 7.39 13.51
C LEU A 9 32.52 7.01 13.59
N VAL A 10 32.06 6.71 14.80
CA VAL A 10 30.63 6.65 15.10
C VAL A 10 30.10 8.06 15.00
N PHE A 11 29.42 8.37 13.89
CA PHE A 11 28.54 9.53 13.80
C PHE A 11 27.36 9.31 14.75
N ILE A 12 27.59 9.55 16.05
CA ILE A 12 26.51 9.88 16.97
C ILE A 12 26.00 11.24 16.51
N ALA A 13 24.97 11.23 15.68
CA ALA A 13 24.13 12.39 15.48
C ALA A 13 23.52 12.72 16.84
N ALA A 14 24.19 13.58 17.60
CA ALA A 14 23.64 14.15 18.80
C ALA A 14 22.37 14.87 18.38
N ALA A 15 21.22 14.30 18.73
CA ALA A 15 19.95 14.99 18.66
C ALA A 15 20.04 16.16 19.63
N LEU A 16 20.55 17.29 19.14
CA LEU A 16 20.42 18.57 19.80
C LEU A 16 18.92 18.79 19.97
N ALA A 17 18.44 18.53 21.19
CA ALA A 17 17.16 19.06 21.59
C ALA A 17 17.25 20.57 21.34
N ALA A 18 16.47 21.07 20.40
CA ALA A 18 16.39 22.49 20.19
C ALA A 18 15.85 23.07 21.51
N THR A 19 16.62 23.99 22.10
CA THR A 19 16.26 24.68 23.34
C THR A 19 16.16 26.16 23.04
N SER A 20 15.16 26.84 23.61
CA SER A 20 15.12 28.31 23.53
C SER A 20 16.37 28.90 24.16
N ARG A 21 16.98 29.88 23.49
CA ARG A 21 18.15 30.59 24.02
C ARG A 21 17.67 31.76 24.88
N GLN A 22 18.08 31.81 26.14
CA GLN A 22 17.88 33.01 26.95
C GLN A 22 18.77 34.15 26.42
N LEU A 23 18.15 35.29 26.14
CA LEU A 23 18.76 36.45 25.51
C LEU A 23 18.76 37.66 26.44
N ASP A 24 19.92 38.31 26.52
CA ASP A 24 20.20 39.45 27.38
C ASP A 24 21.05 40.51 26.66
N SER A 25 21.30 41.64 27.31
CA SER A 25 22.07 42.76 26.74
C SER A 25 23.51 42.40 26.33
N THR A 26 24.07 41.28 26.80
CA THR A 26 25.41 40.81 26.44
C THR A 26 25.41 39.99 25.15
N ASN A 27 24.35 39.21 24.91
CA ASN A 27 24.32 38.18 23.87
C ASN A 27 23.30 38.43 22.74
N TYR A 28 22.31 39.31 22.95
CA TYR A 28 21.15 39.48 22.06
C TYR A 28 21.58 39.83 20.63
N LYS A 29 22.30 40.94 20.46
CA LYS A 29 22.72 41.46 19.14
C LYS A 29 23.56 40.46 18.35
N HIS A 30 24.47 39.73 19.02
CA HIS A 30 25.30 38.71 18.37
C HIS A 30 24.47 37.49 17.98
N SER A 31 23.52 37.08 18.82
CA SER A 31 22.70 35.89 18.56
C SER A 31 21.81 36.09 17.34
N ILE A 32 21.10 37.21 17.29
CA ILE A 32 20.11 37.47 16.22
C ILE A 32 20.72 37.91 14.89
N ALA A 33 22.04 38.18 14.85
CA ALA A 33 22.73 38.81 13.71
C ALA A 33 22.60 38.05 12.38
N SER A 34 22.34 36.74 12.44
CA SER A 34 22.17 35.88 11.27
C SER A 34 21.00 34.90 11.44
N GLY A 35 20.34 34.57 10.35
CA GLY A 35 19.23 33.61 10.30
C GLY A 35 17.89 34.19 10.75
N THR A 36 16.89 33.30 10.83
CA THR A 36 15.53 33.63 11.28
C THR A 36 15.34 33.28 12.74
N TRP A 37 14.89 34.24 13.54
CA TRP A 37 14.67 34.09 14.99
C TRP A 37 13.23 34.42 15.36
N LEU A 38 12.56 33.54 16.11
CA LEU A 38 11.35 33.88 16.85
C LEU A 38 11.72 34.15 18.31
N ILE A 39 11.40 35.35 18.81
CA ILE A 39 11.78 35.80 20.15
C ILE A 39 10.54 36.06 21.00
N GLU A 40 10.40 35.33 22.11
CA GLU A 40 9.41 35.59 23.14
C GLU A 40 9.94 36.62 24.14
N HIS A 41 9.28 37.77 24.21
CA HIS A 41 9.48 38.77 25.24
C HIS A 41 8.48 38.50 26.36
N TYR A 42 8.98 37.99 27.49
CA TYR A 42 8.17 37.42 28.57
C TYR A 42 8.44 38.08 29.92
N SER A 43 7.70 37.64 30.94
CA SER A 43 7.99 37.94 32.35
C SER A 43 7.74 36.67 33.18
N PRO A 44 8.65 36.28 34.08
CA PRO A 44 8.56 35.02 34.83
C PRO A 44 7.37 34.96 35.80
N THR A 45 6.76 36.10 36.14
CA THR A 45 5.58 36.18 37.01
C THR A 45 4.27 36.38 36.24
N CYS A 46 4.31 36.42 34.90
CA CYS A 46 3.13 36.63 34.07
C CYS A 46 2.39 35.31 33.82
N SER A 47 1.15 35.21 34.33
CA SER A 47 0.28 34.04 34.13
C SER A 47 0.09 33.65 32.66
N HIS A 48 0.06 34.63 31.74
CA HIS A 48 -0.05 34.35 30.30
C HIS A 48 1.25 33.78 29.68
N CYS A 49 2.44 34.13 30.22
CA CYS A 49 3.70 33.54 29.78
C CYS A 49 3.82 32.09 30.29
N ILE A 50 3.51 31.85 31.56
CA ILE A 50 3.50 30.51 32.17
C ILE A 50 2.50 29.58 31.44
N ALA A 51 1.31 30.10 31.07
CA ALA A 51 0.34 29.34 30.28
C ALA A 51 0.77 29.08 28.82
N PHE A 52 1.74 29.86 28.30
CA PHE A 52 2.22 29.76 26.92
C PHE A 52 3.43 28.83 26.77
N GLU A 53 4.23 28.63 27.82
CA GLU A 53 5.41 27.74 27.86
C GLU A 53 5.19 26.36 27.18
N PRO A 54 4.08 25.61 27.39
CA PRO A 54 3.86 24.33 26.69
C PRO A 54 3.62 24.45 25.18
N THR A 55 3.18 25.62 24.71
CA THR A 55 3.08 25.92 23.27
C THR A 55 4.44 26.31 22.72
N TRP A 56 5.21 27.10 23.46
CA TRP A 56 6.58 27.49 23.10
C TRP A 56 7.46 26.26 22.89
N ASP A 57 7.48 25.33 23.84
CA ASP A 57 8.20 24.05 23.72
C ASP A 57 7.80 23.25 22.48
N ARG A 58 6.50 23.20 22.16
CA ARG A 58 6.02 22.50 20.95
C ARG A 58 6.51 23.18 19.66
N LEU A 59 6.59 24.51 19.64
CA LEU A 59 7.12 25.26 18.49
C LEU A 59 8.62 25.01 18.33
N ILE A 60 9.39 25.03 19.42
CA ILE A 60 10.83 24.73 19.39
C ILE A 60 11.07 23.31 18.87
N ASN A 61 10.36 22.31 19.39
CA ASN A 61 10.45 20.92 18.94
C ASN A 61 10.05 20.76 17.45
N LYS A 62 9.13 21.58 16.94
CA LYS A 62 8.70 21.52 15.53
C LYS A 62 9.64 22.27 14.58
N PHE A 63 10.08 23.47 14.91
CA PHE A 63 10.76 24.39 13.98
C PHE A 63 12.23 24.68 14.33
N GLY A 64 12.77 24.16 15.43
CA GLY A 64 14.12 24.47 15.93
C GLY A 64 15.29 24.10 15.02
N GLN A 65 15.06 23.43 13.89
CA GLN A 65 16.05 23.16 12.84
C GLN A 65 16.03 24.17 11.68
N ASP A 66 15.02 25.05 11.66
CA ASP A 66 14.70 25.98 10.56
C ASP A 66 14.53 27.43 11.07
N VAL A 67 14.16 27.59 12.35
CA VAL A 67 14.00 28.86 13.08
C VAL A 67 14.73 28.75 14.41
N HIS A 68 15.51 29.76 14.77
CA HIS A 68 16.10 29.90 16.10
C HIS A 68 15.06 30.45 17.08
N PHE A 69 15.02 29.93 18.30
CA PHE A 69 14.10 30.38 19.34
C PHE A 69 14.87 31.12 20.43
N GLY A 70 14.39 32.30 20.80
CA GLY A 70 14.98 33.13 21.85
C GLY A 70 13.94 33.57 22.88
N GLN A 71 14.35 33.75 24.14
CA GLN A 71 13.52 34.27 25.22
C GLN A 71 14.20 35.49 25.86
N VAL A 72 13.44 36.56 26.10
CA VAL A 72 13.92 37.79 26.76
C VAL A 72 13.03 38.08 27.97
N ASP A 73 13.60 38.02 29.17
CA ASP A 73 12.90 38.43 30.39
C ASP A 73 12.87 39.97 30.48
N CYS A 74 11.69 40.57 30.24
CA CYS A 74 11.50 42.02 30.29
C CYS A 74 11.55 42.62 31.71
N THR A 75 11.61 41.81 32.77
CA THR A 75 11.84 42.32 34.14
C THR A 75 13.30 42.70 34.36
N VAL A 76 14.22 42.04 33.65
CA VAL A 76 15.68 42.27 33.68
C VAL A 76 16.13 43.09 32.46
N SER A 77 15.83 42.61 31.26
CA SER A 77 16.27 43.16 29.96
C SER A 77 15.34 44.25 29.41
N LYS A 78 15.06 45.26 30.24
CA LYS A 78 14.10 46.34 29.93
C LYS A 78 14.48 47.17 28.70
N ASP A 79 15.77 47.33 28.46
CA ASP A 79 16.32 48.03 27.30
C ASP A 79 15.99 47.30 25.98
N ILE A 80 16.14 45.97 25.94
CA ILE A 80 15.77 45.15 24.77
C ILE A 80 14.26 45.22 24.53
N CYS A 81 13.44 45.03 25.57
CA CYS A 81 11.99 45.06 25.43
C CYS A 81 11.46 46.44 25.00
N ALA A 82 12.05 47.54 25.51
CA ALA A 82 11.70 48.89 25.07
C ALA A 82 12.16 49.18 23.63
N ALA A 83 13.34 48.71 23.22
CA ALA A 83 13.83 48.87 21.85
C ALA A 83 12.98 48.09 20.82
N ASN A 84 12.34 47.00 21.24
CA ASN A 84 11.44 46.17 20.46
C ASN A 84 9.94 46.52 20.67
N ASP A 85 9.60 47.73 21.14
CA ASP A 85 8.22 48.22 21.33
C ASP A 85 7.27 47.27 22.12
N VAL A 86 7.82 46.49 23.06
CA VAL A 86 7.07 45.49 23.82
C VAL A 86 6.16 46.16 24.86
N LYS A 87 4.86 46.20 24.55
CA LYS A 87 3.82 46.81 25.40
C LYS A 87 3.14 45.86 26.37
N ALA A 88 3.21 44.55 26.12
CA ALA A 88 2.62 43.49 26.95
C ALA A 88 3.43 42.19 26.85
N THR A 89 3.25 41.26 27.79
CA THR A 89 3.93 39.95 27.78
C THR A 89 2.92 38.79 27.87
N PRO A 90 3.10 37.69 27.12
CA PRO A 90 4.18 37.46 26.16
C PRO A 90 3.95 38.25 24.86
N THR A 91 5.02 38.82 24.27
CA THR A 91 5.02 39.37 22.91
C THR A 91 6.00 38.57 22.07
N LEU A 92 5.54 38.06 20.93
CA LEU A 92 6.36 37.30 19.99
C LEU A 92 6.82 38.21 18.85
N ALA A 93 8.11 38.21 18.57
CA ALA A 93 8.72 39.02 17.52
C ALA A 93 9.59 38.16 16.59
N LEU A 94 9.38 38.30 15.28
CA LEU A 94 10.15 37.60 14.26
C LEU A 94 11.29 38.51 13.79
N PHE A 95 12.52 38.00 13.82
CA PHE A 95 13.71 38.67 13.31
C PHE A 95 14.31 37.89 12.14
N LYS A 96 14.91 38.61 11.18
CA LYS A 96 15.64 38.06 10.04
C LYS A 96 16.95 38.85 9.89
N GLU A 97 18.10 38.16 9.89
CA GLU A 97 19.43 38.77 9.70
C GLU A 97 19.66 40.02 10.59
N GLY A 98 19.36 39.90 11.88
CA GLY A 98 19.50 40.96 12.88
C GLY A 98 18.39 42.03 12.89
N GLN A 99 17.47 42.03 11.93
CA GLN A 99 16.41 43.04 11.81
C GLN A 99 15.06 42.50 12.28
N LEU A 100 14.29 43.31 13.00
CA LEU A 100 12.90 43.02 13.34
C LEU A 100 12.07 43.01 12.05
N ALA A 101 11.51 41.85 11.70
CA ALA A 101 10.61 41.72 10.57
C ALA A 101 9.19 42.17 10.95
N GLU A 102 8.65 41.62 12.05
CA GLU A 102 7.33 42.01 12.58
C GLU A 102 7.08 41.48 14.00
N HIS A 103 6.00 41.96 14.62
CA HIS A 103 5.41 41.35 15.82
C HIS A 103 4.25 40.45 15.42
N TYR A 104 4.21 39.24 15.97
CA TYR A 104 3.09 38.33 15.76
C TYR A 104 1.86 38.83 16.53
N ALA A 105 0.84 39.25 15.78
CA ALA A 105 -0.42 39.77 16.32
C ALA A 105 -1.55 38.73 16.42
N GLY A 106 -1.24 37.45 16.20
CA GLY A 106 -2.22 36.37 16.18
C GLY A 106 -2.48 35.73 17.55
N SER A 107 -3.09 34.55 17.51
CA SER A 107 -3.46 33.76 18.69
C SER A 107 -2.26 32.95 19.22
N ASN A 108 -2.07 32.94 20.55
CA ASN A 108 -1.04 32.12 21.20
C ASN A 108 -1.32 30.60 21.14
N ALA A 109 -2.33 30.15 20.39
CA ALA A 109 -2.57 28.73 20.14
C ALA A 109 -1.51 28.16 19.20
N TYR A 110 -0.97 26.98 19.55
CA TYR A 110 0.05 26.26 18.79
C TYR A 110 -0.25 26.13 17.27
N LYS A 111 -1.51 25.92 16.89
CA LYS A 111 -1.91 25.79 15.48
C LYS A 111 -1.65 27.08 14.70
N ASP A 112 -2.04 28.22 15.24
CA ASP A 112 -1.97 29.50 14.56
C ASP A 112 -0.51 29.98 14.43
N LEU A 113 0.29 29.75 15.48
CA LEU A 113 1.73 29.99 15.48
C LEU A 113 2.51 29.03 14.57
N SER A 114 2.13 27.75 14.53
CA SER A 114 2.71 26.77 13.60
C SER A 114 2.45 27.17 12.15
N ASN A 115 1.23 27.57 11.81
CA ASN A 115 0.89 28.01 10.46
C ASN A 115 1.64 29.29 10.07
N TYR A 116 1.75 30.23 11.01
CA TYR A 116 2.48 31.47 10.85
C TYR A 116 3.99 31.28 10.57
N LEU A 117 4.65 30.40 11.34
CA LEU A 117 6.06 30.07 11.09
C LEU A 117 6.23 29.33 9.76
N GLN A 118 5.33 28.39 9.44
CA GLN A 118 5.40 27.62 8.21
C GLN A 118 5.26 28.50 6.95
N SER A 119 4.33 29.47 6.93
CA SER A 119 4.20 30.39 5.79
C SER A 119 5.40 31.36 5.69
N HIS A 120 5.96 31.78 6.81
CA HIS A 120 7.17 32.61 6.84
C HIS A 120 8.42 31.89 6.39
N LEU A 121 8.53 30.58 6.63
CA LEU A 121 9.59 29.74 6.10
C LEU A 121 9.42 29.57 4.58
N ILE A 122 8.27 29.08 4.12
CA ILE A 122 7.98 28.82 2.69
C ILE A 122 8.16 30.07 1.80
N SER A 123 7.98 31.28 2.34
CA SER A 123 8.17 32.54 1.59
C SER A 123 9.61 33.06 1.54
N MET A 124 10.59 32.41 2.18
CA MET A 124 11.99 32.84 2.11
C MET A 124 12.70 32.31 0.86
N PRO A 125 13.45 33.15 0.13
CA PRO A 125 14.08 32.75 -1.15
C PRO A 125 15.16 31.67 -1.02
N ASN A 126 15.71 31.47 0.19
CA ASN A 126 16.69 30.42 0.49
C ASN A 126 16.06 29.22 1.24
N PHE A 127 14.78 29.26 1.58
CA PHE A 127 14.09 28.13 2.20
C PHE A 127 13.52 27.24 1.10
N SER A 128 14.30 26.24 0.74
CA SER A 128 13.84 25.14 -0.11
C SER A 128 13.14 24.11 0.78
N ASP A 129 11.81 24.05 0.73
CA ASP A 129 11.03 22.96 1.39
C ASP A 129 11.35 21.59 0.74
N SER A 130 11.96 21.58 -0.45
CA SER A 130 12.51 20.39 -1.09
C SER A 130 13.92 20.00 -0.61
N ALA A 131 14.61 20.82 0.20
CA ALA A 131 15.94 20.48 0.75
C ALA A 131 15.90 19.47 1.90
N ARG A 132 14.71 19.24 2.50
CA ARG A 132 14.47 18.19 3.51
C ARG A 132 13.09 17.55 3.25
N PRO A 133 12.97 16.24 2.99
CA PRO A 133 11.67 15.61 2.75
C PRO A 133 10.69 15.83 3.92
N ASN A 134 9.60 16.56 3.69
CA ASN A 134 8.58 16.86 4.70
C ASN A 134 9.19 17.45 6.00
N SER A 135 9.78 18.63 5.86
CA SER A 135 10.40 19.41 6.95
C SER A 135 9.52 19.55 8.19
N PHE A 136 8.20 19.68 8.01
CA PHE A 136 7.26 19.99 9.08
C PHE A 136 6.58 18.78 9.74
N GLY A 137 6.78 17.57 9.21
CA GLY A 137 6.12 16.36 9.72
C GLY A 137 4.60 16.39 9.52
N GLN A 138 4.15 16.94 8.40
CA GLN A 138 2.73 17.14 8.07
C GLN A 138 2.40 16.53 6.72
N VAL A 139 1.13 16.18 6.52
CA VAL A 139 0.67 15.71 5.22
C VAL A 139 0.73 16.88 4.24
N VAL A 140 1.52 16.73 3.16
CA VAL A 140 1.61 17.72 2.09
C VAL A 140 0.42 17.54 1.14
N GLU A 141 -0.41 18.57 0.97
CA GLU A 141 -1.48 18.53 -0.03
C GLU A 141 -0.93 18.87 -1.43
N LEU A 142 -1.18 17.97 -2.38
CA LEU A 142 -0.68 18.02 -3.74
C LEU A 142 -1.82 18.22 -4.74
N SER A 143 -1.51 19.00 -5.77
CA SER A 143 -2.40 19.43 -6.84
C SER A 143 -1.74 19.22 -8.21
N ASP A 144 -2.48 19.47 -9.29
CA ASP A 144 -1.95 19.45 -10.66
C ASP A 144 -0.75 20.39 -10.87
N SER A 145 -0.56 21.41 -10.01
CA SER A 145 0.48 22.44 -10.17
C SER A 145 1.79 22.16 -9.43
N ASN A 146 1.79 21.41 -8.33
CA ASN A 146 2.97 21.20 -7.49
C ASN A 146 3.48 19.75 -7.43
N ILE A 147 2.68 18.75 -7.83
CA ILE A 147 3.05 17.33 -7.65
C ILE A 147 4.37 16.93 -8.32
N LYS A 148 4.72 17.59 -9.42
CA LYS A 148 5.99 17.34 -10.15
C LYS A 148 7.22 17.68 -9.31
N ASP A 149 7.14 18.72 -8.49
CA ASP A 149 8.25 19.18 -7.65
C ASP A 149 8.63 18.12 -6.59
N TYR A 150 7.66 17.27 -6.21
CA TYR A 150 7.78 16.24 -5.18
C TYR A 150 8.09 14.83 -5.71
N ILE A 151 7.58 14.45 -6.89
CA ILE A 151 7.85 13.13 -7.50
C ILE A 151 9.30 13.05 -8.00
N GLY A 152 9.83 14.18 -8.48
CA GLY A 152 11.21 14.29 -8.94
C GLY A 152 11.47 13.80 -10.35
N GLU A 153 12.63 14.20 -10.88
CA GLU A 153 13.22 13.67 -12.11
C GLU A 153 14.39 12.71 -11.77
N PRO A 154 14.78 11.79 -12.68
CA PRO A 154 15.86 10.82 -12.45
C PRO A 154 17.19 11.42 -11.94
N GLY A 155 17.53 11.15 -10.66
CA GLY A 155 18.78 11.56 -10.03
C GLY A 155 18.66 12.71 -9.01
N GLU A 156 17.44 13.02 -8.54
CA GLU A 156 17.16 13.95 -7.45
C GLU A 156 17.03 13.25 -6.06
N ASP A 157 17.01 11.91 -6.04
CA ASP A 157 16.81 11.02 -4.88
C ASP A 157 15.58 11.38 -4.02
N LYS A 158 14.52 11.89 -4.66
CA LYS A 158 13.25 12.24 -4.01
C LYS A 158 12.42 11.00 -3.74
N LEU A 159 11.82 10.96 -2.55
CA LEU A 159 10.90 9.93 -2.10
C LEU A 159 9.61 10.59 -1.57
N VAL A 160 8.48 10.26 -2.18
CA VAL A 160 7.17 10.77 -1.77
C VAL A 160 6.10 9.68 -1.77
N TRP A 161 5.41 9.53 -0.65
CA TRP A 161 4.28 8.62 -0.49
C TRP A 161 2.97 9.40 -0.57
N ILE A 162 2.20 9.17 -1.64
CA ILE A 162 0.98 9.92 -1.92
C ILE A 162 -0.27 9.07 -1.63
N LYS A 163 -1.17 9.62 -0.82
CA LYS A 163 -2.54 9.12 -0.60
C LYS A 163 -3.51 9.81 -1.55
N TYR A 164 -3.96 9.09 -2.57
CA TYR A 164 -5.05 9.51 -3.45
C TYR A 164 -6.39 9.12 -2.81
N PHE A 165 -7.24 10.08 -2.51
CA PHE A 165 -8.50 9.87 -1.79
C PHE A 165 -9.66 10.69 -2.37
N ALA A 166 -10.88 10.42 -1.92
CA ALA A 166 -12.08 11.19 -2.27
C ALA A 166 -12.87 11.44 -0.97
N PRO A 167 -13.06 12.70 -0.51
CA PRO A 167 -13.71 13.04 0.76
C PRO A 167 -15.08 12.39 0.96
N CYS A 168 -15.89 12.29 -0.10
CA CYS A 168 -17.31 11.96 0.00
C CYS A 168 -17.65 10.46 -0.15
N LYS A 169 -16.67 9.58 -0.41
CA LYS A 169 -16.94 8.15 -0.69
C LYS A 169 -16.85 7.26 0.55
N ALA A 170 -17.96 7.22 1.28
CA ALA A 170 -18.39 6.21 2.26
C ALA A 170 -17.59 6.05 3.57
N HIS A 171 -18.35 6.06 4.68
CA HIS A 171 -17.91 6.01 6.08
C HIS A 171 -16.94 4.89 6.46
N SER A 172 -16.27 5.09 7.62
CA SER A 172 -15.20 4.28 8.24
C SER A 172 -13.81 4.43 7.61
N THR A 173 -13.55 3.98 6.38
CA THR A 173 -12.15 3.76 5.94
C THR A 173 -11.30 5.03 5.83
N GLN A 174 -11.84 6.15 5.30
CA GLN A 174 -11.12 7.43 5.30
C GLN A 174 -11.01 8.03 6.71
N GLN A 175 -12.04 7.86 7.55
CA GLN A 175 -12.06 8.35 8.93
C GLN A 175 -11.00 7.67 9.80
N HIS A 176 -10.70 6.38 9.54
CA HIS A 176 -9.61 5.67 10.22
C HIS A 176 -8.24 5.92 9.59
N LEU A 177 -8.14 6.09 8.26
CA LEU A 177 -6.83 6.26 7.61
C LEU A 177 -6.28 7.69 7.74
N ALA A 178 -7.13 8.72 7.77
CA ALA A 178 -6.69 10.12 7.87
C ALA A 178 -5.77 10.38 9.09
N PRO A 179 -6.15 10.09 10.36
CA PRO A 179 -5.28 10.32 11.51
C PRO A 179 -3.99 9.49 11.44
N VAL A 180 -4.08 8.22 11.01
CA VAL A 180 -2.90 7.36 10.86
C VAL A 180 -1.93 7.90 9.79
N TRP A 181 -2.43 8.58 8.76
CA TRP A 181 -1.62 9.24 7.73
C TRP A 181 -0.93 10.51 8.25
N GLU A 182 -1.57 11.25 9.15
CA GLU A 182 -0.98 12.40 9.84
C GLU A 182 0.10 11.96 10.84
N GLU A 183 -0.15 10.91 11.62
CA GLU A 183 0.86 10.30 12.51
C GLU A 183 2.06 9.74 11.73
N LEU A 184 1.81 9.15 10.54
CA LEU A 184 2.86 8.71 9.63
C LEU A 184 3.70 9.90 9.13
N ALA A 185 3.06 11.00 8.73
CA ALA A 185 3.75 12.22 8.31
C ALA A 185 4.66 12.79 9.42
N ALA A 186 4.18 12.79 10.66
CA ALA A 186 4.97 13.22 11.81
C ALA A 186 6.17 12.30 12.08
N ARG A 187 5.99 10.98 11.97
CA ARG A 187 7.04 9.96 12.18
C ARG A 187 8.16 10.01 11.12
N PHE A 188 7.85 10.50 9.92
CA PHE A 188 8.78 10.59 8.78
C PHE A 188 9.29 12.02 8.50
N LYS A 189 9.04 12.96 9.42
CA LYS A 189 9.59 14.33 9.38
C LYS A 189 11.07 14.35 8.99
N GLY A 190 11.41 15.12 7.96
CA GLY A 190 12.78 15.30 7.47
C GLY A 190 13.41 14.08 6.79
N ARG A 191 12.65 12.99 6.55
CA ARG A 191 13.17 11.72 5.99
C ARG A 191 12.40 11.23 4.76
N LEU A 192 11.07 11.30 4.81
CA LEU A 192 10.20 10.84 3.72
C LEU A 192 9.00 11.77 3.60
N THR A 193 8.70 12.23 2.38
CA THR A 193 7.53 13.09 2.15
C THR A 193 6.26 12.25 2.20
N ILE A 194 5.35 12.59 3.10
CA ILE A 194 4.02 11.99 3.19
C ILE A 194 3.01 13.02 2.70
N ALA A 195 2.23 12.65 1.69
CA ALA A 195 1.40 13.58 0.93
C ALA A 195 0.01 13.03 0.63
N SER A 196 -0.89 13.90 0.17
CA SER A 196 -2.20 13.50 -0.34
C SER A 196 -2.65 14.30 -1.55
N VAL A 197 -3.56 13.70 -2.31
CA VAL A 197 -4.28 14.32 -3.42
C VAL A 197 -5.75 14.06 -3.21
N ASP A 198 -6.53 15.13 -3.07
CA ASP A 198 -8.00 15.06 -3.13
C ASP A 198 -8.42 14.88 -4.59
N CYS A 199 -8.86 13.66 -4.93
CA CYS A 199 -9.30 13.30 -6.27
C CYS A 199 -10.72 13.75 -6.61
N ASP A 200 -11.49 14.30 -5.67
CA ASP A 200 -12.75 15.00 -5.99
C ASP A 200 -12.46 16.46 -6.43
N GLN A 201 -11.34 17.05 -6.00
CA GLN A 201 -10.85 18.35 -6.49
C GLN A 201 -9.95 18.21 -7.74
N HIS A 202 -9.02 17.25 -7.71
CA HIS A 202 -7.99 17.02 -8.73
C HIS A 202 -8.31 15.80 -9.62
N HIS A 203 -9.52 15.76 -10.16
CA HIS A 203 -10.02 14.65 -11.01
C HIS A 203 -9.04 14.29 -12.15
N LYS A 204 -8.47 15.28 -12.84
CA LYS A 204 -7.57 15.07 -13.99
C LYS A 204 -6.26 14.40 -13.56
N LEU A 205 -5.64 14.89 -12.48
CA LEU A 205 -4.46 14.30 -11.88
C LEU A 205 -4.68 12.82 -11.53
N CYS A 206 -5.79 12.49 -10.85
CA CYS A 206 -6.05 11.10 -10.44
C CYS A 206 -6.39 10.18 -11.63
N GLN A 207 -6.97 10.70 -12.71
CA GLN A 207 -7.12 9.96 -13.97
C GLN A 207 -5.77 9.73 -14.66
N HIS A 208 -4.90 10.74 -14.73
CA HIS A 208 -3.54 10.62 -15.27
C HIS A 208 -2.71 9.57 -14.52
N GLU A 209 -2.78 9.60 -13.19
CA GLU A 209 -2.10 8.63 -12.33
C GLU A 209 -2.75 7.24 -12.33
N LYS A 210 -3.83 7.05 -13.09
CA LYS A 210 -4.59 5.79 -13.27
C LYS A 210 -5.14 5.25 -11.94
N ILE A 211 -5.60 6.14 -11.06
CA ILE A 211 -6.17 5.78 -9.76
C ILE A 211 -7.56 5.16 -9.95
N ARG A 212 -7.66 3.83 -9.81
CA ARG A 212 -8.88 3.04 -10.06
C ARG A 212 -9.84 2.95 -8.86
N GLY A 213 -9.47 3.47 -7.70
CA GLY A 213 -10.27 3.40 -6.48
C GLY A 213 -9.63 4.13 -5.30
N TYR A 214 -10.39 4.33 -4.23
CA TYR A 214 -9.98 5.18 -3.10
C TYR A 214 -10.13 4.48 -1.74
N PRO A 215 -9.27 4.80 -0.75
CA PRO A 215 -7.99 5.48 -0.94
C PRO A 215 -6.97 4.53 -1.59
N THR A 216 -6.14 5.06 -2.49
CA THR A 216 -4.98 4.37 -3.08
C THR A 216 -3.70 5.03 -2.59
N LEU A 217 -2.78 4.23 -2.07
CA LEU A 217 -1.49 4.68 -1.52
C LEU A 217 -0.39 4.31 -2.51
N VAL A 218 0.36 5.29 -3.00
CA VAL A 218 1.41 5.08 -4.02
C VAL A 218 2.70 5.71 -3.55
N MET A 219 3.74 4.90 -3.41
CA MET A 219 5.10 5.38 -3.17
C MET A 219 5.74 5.73 -4.50
N TYR A 220 6.33 6.91 -4.60
CA TYR A 220 7.13 7.37 -5.74
C TYR A 220 8.59 7.53 -5.32
N SER A 221 9.46 7.22 -6.26
CA SER A 221 10.86 7.64 -6.32
C SER A 221 11.10 8.24 -7.71
N ASP A 222 12.17 9.03 -7.92
CA ASP A 222 12.51 9.68 -9.19
C ASP A 222 12.23 8.87 -10.47
N THR A 223 12.53 7.56 -10.42
CA THR A 223 12.46 6.67 -11.58
C THR A 223 11.19 5.83 -11.64
N GLN A 224 10.42 5.71 -10.55
CA GLN A 224 9.45 4.62 -10.36
C GLN A 224 8.31 4.92 -9.39
N LYS A 225 7.21 4.16 -9.52
CA LYS A 225 6.10 4.18 -8.55
C LYS A 225 5.57 2.78 -8.21
N LYS A 226 5.27 2.55 -6.93
CA LYS A 226 4.72 1.30 -6.39
C LYS A 226 3.45 1.55 -5.60
N ILE A 227 2.38 0.84 -5.93
CA ILE A 227 1.13 0.89 -5.17
C ILE A 227 1.29 0.05 -3.90
N TYR A 228 1.16 0.67 -2.73
CA TYR A 228 1.19 -0.05 -1.45
C TYR A 228 -0.10 -0.86 -1.25
N LYS A 229 0.06 -2.17 -1.03
CA LYS A 229 -1.04 -3.14 -0.78
C LYS A 229 -1.05 -3.70 0.65
N GLY A 230 -0.11 -3.28 1.49
CA GLY A 230 0.01 -3.75 2.87
C GLY A 230 -1.10 -3.26 3.81
N GLY A 231 -1.02 -3.67 5.07
CA GLY A 231 -1.98 -3.27 6.10
C GLY A 231 -1.87 -1.78 6.46
N ARG A 232 -3.01 -1.13 6.72
CA ARG A 232 -3.11 0.32 6.92
C ARG A 232 -2.99 0.78 8.38
N SER A 233 -2.33 0.00 9.25
CA SER A 233 -2.01 0.46 10.61
C SER A 233 -0.72 1.30 10.59
N LEU A 234 -0.49 2.11 11.63
CA LEU A 234 0.70 2.96 11.70
C LEU A 234 1.97 2.12 11.63
N GLU A 235 2.02 0.98 12.31
CA GLU A 235 3.19 0.10 12.40
C GLU A 235 3.51 -0.53 11.04
N LYS A 236 2.49 -1.01 10.32
CA LYS A 236 2.67 -1.66 9.00
C LYS A 236 3.04 -0.66 7.92
N MET A 237 2.49 0.55 7.97
CA MET A 237 2.87 1.61 7.05
C MET A 237 4.25 2.18 7.39
N ALA A 238 4.55 2.36 8.69
CA ALA A 238 5.88 2.79 9.11
C ALA A 238 6.96 1.77 8.77
N ALA A 239 6.74 0.48 8.99
CA ALA A 239 7.70 -0.56 8.58
C ALA A 239 8.03 -0.50 7.08
N PHE A 240 7.03 -0.24 6.23
CA PHE A 240 7.26 -0.01 4.79
C PHE A 240 7.98 1.31 4.51
N GLY A 241 7.63 2.40 5.20
CA GLY A 241 8.33 3.68 5.07
C GLY A 241 9.82 3.59 5.46
N GLU A 242 10.14 2.90 6.56
CA GLU A 242 11.53 2.61 6.93
C GLU A 242 12.22 1.74 5.85
N LYS A 243 11.54 0.70 5.33
CA LYS A 243 12.07 -0.17 4.26
C LYS A 243 12.36 0.58 2.95
N VAL A 244 11.62 1.65 2.66
CA VAL A 244 11.86 2.52 1.49
C VAL A 244 13.06 3.46 1.71
N LEU A 245 13.39 3.78 2.96
CA LEU A 245 14.58 4.56 3.33
C LEU A 245 15.84 3.70 3.48
N GLU A 246 15.73 2.38 3.57
CA GLU A 246 16.88 1.48 3.55
C GLU A 246 17.53 1.47 2.14
N PRO A 247 18.88 1.45 2.05
CA PRO A 247 19.54 1.31 0.76
C PRO A 247 19.19 -0.06 0.16
N GLY A 248 18.50 -0.06 -0.99
CA GLY A 248 18.05 -1.29 -1.66
C GLY A 248 19.18 -2.24 -2.11
N LEU A 249 20.43 -1.78 -2.06
CA LEU A 249 21.64 -2.58 -2.22
C LEU A 249 22.61 -2.28 -1.06
N ARG A 250 23.06 -3.31 -0.34
CA ARG A 250 23.94 -3.16 0.82
C ARG A 250 25.11 -4.14 0.79
N ASP A 251 26.34 -3.63 0.84
CA ASP A 251 27.53 -4.48 0.96
C ASP A 251 27.60 -5.16 2.34
N ILE A 252 28.03 -6.43 2.37
CA ILE A 252 28.14 -7.23 3.59
C ILE A 252 29.26 -8.27 3.53
N MET A 253 29.84 -8.60 4.69
CA MET A 253 30.81 -9.70 4.89
C MET A 253 30.16 -10.82 5.72
N ILE A 254 30.70 -12.04 5.70
CA ILE A 254 30.07 -13.18 6.39
C ILE A 254 29.88 -12.93 7.90
N ASP A 255 30.80 -12.18 8.51
CA ASP A 255 30.83 -11.89 9.95
C ASP A 255 29.64 -11.02 10.41
N GLU A 256 29.03 -10.28 9.50
CA GLU A 256 27.80 -9.49 9.73
C GLU A 256 26.55 -10.15 9.11
N PHE A 257 26.74 -11.01 8.10
CA PHE A 257 25.68 -11.57 7.26
C PHE A 257 24.58 -12.26 8.08
N GLU A 258 24.93 -13.16 9.00
CA GLU A 258 23.90 -13.95 9.72
C GLU A 258 23.01 -13.06 10.60
N LYS A 259 23.58 -12.02 11.22
CA LYS A 259 22.86 -11.05 12.04
C LYS A 259 21.95 -10.11 11.23
N ALA A 260 22.30 -9.87 9.96
CA ALA A 260 21.49 -9.10 9.04
C ALA A 260 20.36 -9.96 8.46
N ALA A 261 20.71 -11.12 7.89
CA ALA A 261 19.80 -12.08 7.28
C ALA A 261 18.71 -12.59 8.24
N ALA A 262 19.05 -12.83 9.52
CA ALA A 262 18.09 -13.31 10.52
C ALA A 262 16.92 -12.35 10.83
N LYS A 263 16.94 -11.11 10.30
CA LYS A 263 15.86 -10.13 10.47
C LYS A 263 14.89 -10.08 9.28
N GLU A 264 15.26 -10.69 8.16
CA GLU A 264 14.58 -10.53 6.88
C GLU A 264 13.77 -11.81 6.57
N GLU A 265 12.45 -11.70 6.43
CA GLU A 265 11.60 -12.83 6.02
C GLU A 265 11.96 -13.30 4.60
N VAL A 266 12.31 -12.35 3.74
CA VAL A 266 12.75 -12.54 2.36
C VAL A 266 13.90 -11.57 2.11
N PHE A 267 14.97 -12.04 1.46
CA PHE A 267 16.08 -11.21 1.00
C PHE A 267 16.84 -11.89 -0.14
N TYR A 268 17.74 -11.14 -0.77
CA TYR A 268 18.67 -11.64 -1.78
C TYR A 268 20.11 -11.50 -1.31
N LEU A 269 20.96 -12.48 -1.66
CA LEU A 269 22.41 -12.35 -1.61
C LEU A 269 22.95 -12.38 -3.04
N PHE A 270 23.54 -11.28 -3.46
CA PHE A 270 24.30 -11.14 -4.69
C PHE A 270 25.78 -11.44 -4.41
N LEU A 271 26.20 -12.64 -4.76
CA LEU A 271 27.59 -13.05 -4.77
C LEU A 271 28.24 -12.51 -6.06
N HIS A 272 28.91 -11.37 -5.95
CA HIS A 272 29.52 -10.68 -7.07
C HIS A 272 30.92 -11.24 -7.30
N SER A 273 31.11 -11.97 -8.40
CA SER A 273 32.40 -12.60 -8.70
C SER A 273 33.49 -11.53 -8.87
N PRO A 274 34.68 -11.68 -8.25
CA PRO A 274 35.79 -10.77 -8.46
C PRO A 274 36.36 -10.82 -9.88
N LEU A 275 36.01 -11.86 -10.66
CA LEU A 275 36.41 -12.04 -12.05
C LEU A 275 35.40 -11.45 -13.06
N SER A 276 34.23 -11.02 -12.60
CA SER A 276 33.24 -10.37 -13.47
C SER A 276 33.62 -8.92 -13.76
N SER A 277 33.30 -8.43 -14.97
CA SER A 277 33.47 -7.03 -15.30
C SER A 277 32.53 -6.18 -14.43
N THR A 278 33.10 -5.45 -13.47
CA THR A 278 32.35 -4.75 -12.41
C THR A 278 31.27 -3.80 -12.94
N ASN A 279 31.45 -3.26 -14.14
CA ASN A 279 30.54 -2.29 -14.74
C ASN A 279 29.26 -2.94 -15.27
N HIS A 280 29.32 -4.08 -15.97
CA HIS A 280 28.14 -4.71 -16.57
C HIS A 280 27.20 -5.29 -15.51
N ASP A 281 27.73 -6.01 -14.53
CA ASP A 281 26.93 -6.59 -13.45
C ASP A 281 26.29 -5.50 -12.57
N SER A 282 26.99 -4.39 -12.35
CA SER A 282 26.42 -3.25 -11.62
C SER A 282 25.31 -2.57 -12.43
N GLN A 283 25.50 -2.31 -13.73
CA GLN A 283 24.46 -1.73 -14.58
C GLN A 283 23.20 -2.61 -14.70
N LEU A 284 23.39 -3.93 -14.85
CA LEU A 284 22.29 -4.91 -14.85
C LEU A 284 21.53 -4.89 -13.53
N LEU A 285 22.27 -4.92 -12.41
CA LEU A 285 21.70 -4.85 -11.08
C LEU A 285 20.97 -3.53 -10.83
N ASP A 286 21.56 -2.39 -11.18
CA ASP A 286 20.98 -1.06 -10.98
C ASP A 286 19.66 -0.89 -11.75
N LYS A 287 19.61 -1.38 -13.00
CA LYS A 287 18.37 -1.41 -13.80
C LYS A 287 17.33 -2.36 -13.22
N ALA A 288 17.71 -3.57 -12.82
CA ALA A 288 16.76 -4.56 -12.30
C ALA A 288 16.25 -4.25 -10.88
N ARG A 289 17.12 -3.75 -9.97
CA ARG A 289 16.73 -3.41 -8.59
C ARG A 289 15.83 -2.19 -8.48
N GLY A 290 15.84 -1.31 -9.49
CA GLY A 290 14.93 -0.16 -9.52
C GLY A 290 13.48 -0.57 -9.24
N GLY A 291 13.05 -1.72 -9.80
CA GLY A 291 11.70 -2.30 -9.67
C GLY A 291 11.15 -2.50 -8.25
N PHE A 292 11.98 -2.35 -7.23
CA PHE A 292 11.77 -2.93 -5.89
C PHE A 292 11.74 -1.89 -4.77
N ILE A 293 11.10 -0.74 -4.97
CA ILE A 293 10.82 0.25 -3.90
C ILE A 293 10.21 -0.46 -2.67
N GLY A 294 10.87 -0.42 -1.52
CA GLY A 294 10.39 -1.13 -0.31
C GLY A 294 10.11 -2.61 -0.56
N GLY A 295 10.99 -3.27 -1.32
CA GLY A 295 11.04 -4.72 -1.51
C GLY A 295 12.01 -5.40 -0.54
N PRO A 296 12.36 -6.67 -0.79
CA PRO A 296 13.38 -7.38 -0.03
C PRO A 296 14.77 -6.75 -0.21
N THR A 297 15.60 -6.79 0.84
CA THR A 297 16.99 -6.29 0.77
C THR A 297 17.82 -7.10 -0.22
N ILE A 298 18.65 -6.42 -1.03
CA ILE A 298 19.74 -7.06 -1.76
C ILE A 298 21.04 -6.83 -0.99
N TYR A 299 21.57 -7.89 -0.37
CA TYR A 299 22.93 -7.89 0.14
C TYR A 299 23.91 -8.19 -1.01
N ARG A 300 25.00 -7.44 -1.13
CA ARG A 300 26.11 -7.73 -2.06
C ARG A 300 27.31 -8.20 -1.26
N SER A 301 28.00 -9.23 -1.74
CA SER A 301 29.28 -9.65 -1.16
C SER A 301 30.28 -10.11 -2.20
N LYS A 302 31.56 -9.99 -1.81
CA LYS A 302 32.73 -10.54 -2.49
C LYS A 302 33.57 -11.41 -1.53
N ASP A 303 33.02 -11.78 -0.37
CA ASP A 303 33.69 -12.60 0.64
C ASP A 303 33.66 -14.07 0.21
N ASP A 304 34.84 -14.64 -0.11
CA ASP A 304 34.98 -16.02 -0.58
C ASP A 304 34.31 -17.04 0.38
N ARG A 305 34.27 -16.73 1.68
CA ARG A 305 33.60 -17.58 2.70
C ARG A 305 32.10 -17.74 2.45
N LEU A 306 31.44 -16.74 1.83
CA LEU A 306 30.02 -16.82 1.43
C LEU A 306 29.84 -17.61 0.13
N PHE A 307 30.81 -17.58 -0.79
CA PHE A 307 30.83 -18.46 -1.96
C PHE A 307 30.93 -19.93 -1.53
N ASP A 308 31.86 -20.23 -0.62
CA ASP A 308 32.03 -21.57 -0.03
C ASP A 308 30.76 -22.03 0.72
N LYS A 309 30.19 -21.17 1.58
CA LYS A 309 28.99 -21.49 2.39
C LYS A 309 27.80 -21.96 1.54
N TYR A 310 27.63 -21.41 0.33
CA TYR A 310 26.53 -21.76 -0.58
C TYR A 310 26.95 -22.63 -1.77
N ASN A 311 28.18 -23.15 -1.76
CA ASN A 311 28.73 -23.98 -2.84
C ASN A 311 28.57 -23.32 -4.22
N VAL A 312 28.97 -22.05 -4.30
CA VAL A 312 28.99 -21.24 -5.52
C VAL A 312 30.44 -21.05 -5.94
N ASN A 313 30.81 -21.49 -7.14
CA ASN A 313 32.16 -21.30 -7.66
C ASN A 313 32.31 -19.86 -8.23
N PRO A 314 33.20 -19.01 -7.69
CA PRO A 314 33.37 -17.63 -8.18
C PRO A 314 33.89 -17.56 -9.63
N THR A 315 34.47 -18.63 -10.18
CA THR A 315 34.90 -18.66 -11.61
C THR A 315 33.74 -18.87 -12.58
N GLU A 316 32.55 -19.24 -12.10
CA GLU A 316 31.34 -19.42 -12.92
C GLU A 316 30.50 -18.12 -13.05
N GLY A 317 31.06 -17.00 -12.62
CA GLY A 317 30.44 -15.68 -12.68
C GLY A 317 29.64 -15.30 -11.43
N SER A 318 29.01 -14.13 -11.48
CA SER A 318 28.20 -13.61 -10.36
C SER A 318 26.85 -14.33 -10.25
N VAL A 319 26.34 -14.49 -9.02
CA VAL A 319 25.14 -15.29 -8.73
C VAL A 319 24.21 -14.56 -7.76
N PHE A 320 22.92 -14.57 -8.06
CA PHE A 320 21.86 -14.24 -7.10
C PHE A 320 21.36 -15.49 -6.39
N LEU A 321 21.24 -15.38 -5.06
CA LEU A 321 20.57 -16.33 -4.19
C LEU A 321 19.37 -15.63 -3.55
N ALA A 322 18.19 -16.25 -3.60
CA ALA A 322 17.01 -15.78 -2.88
C ALA A 322 16.82 -16.62 -1.62
N PHE A 323 16.47 -15.97 -0.50
CA PHE A 323 16.17 -16.61 0.77
C PHE A 323 14.77 -16.22 1.22
N LYS A 324 14.08 -17.13 1.91
CA LYS A 324 12.65 -17.01 2.28
C LYS A 324 12.40 -17.66 3.64
N ASP A 325 11.30 -17.28 4.28
CA ASP A 325 10.80 -17.83 5.54
C ASP A 325 11.79 -17.70 6.72
N TYR A 326 12.64 -16.66 6.72
CA TYR A 326 13.76 -16.48 7.67
C TYR A 326 14.82 -17.60 7.64
N ASP A 327 14.85 -18.47 6.63
CA ASP A 327 15.93 -19.45 6.43
C ASP A 327 17.04 -18.87 5.56
N TRP A 328 18.15 -18.46 6.19
CA TRP A 328 19.37 -18.01 5.51
C TRP A 328 20.37 -19.14 5.23
N ASN A 329 20.09 -20.38 5.61
CA ASN A 329 21.01 -21.50 5.40
C ASN A 329 20.77 -22.16 4.04
N ILE A 330 19.50 -22.21 3.58
CA ILE A 330 19.11 -22.87 2.33
C ILE A 330 18.53 -21.84 1.36
N PRO A 331 19.22 -21.51 0.25
CA PRO A 331 18.65 -20.62 -0.76
C PRO A 331 17.40 -21.25 -1.40
N ALA A 332 16.31 -20.49 -1.40
CA ALA A 332 15.01 -20.81 -1.98
C ALA A 332 15.03 -20.84 -3.52
N SER A 333 15.95 -20.09 -4.13
CA SER A 333 16.21 -20.08 -5.58
C SER A 333 17.62 -19.53 -5.83
N LYS A 334 18.19 -19.84 -7.00
CA LYS A 334 19.45 -19.27 -7.48
C LYS A 334 19.36 -18.94 -8.97
N VAL A 335 20.07 -17.90 -9.42
CA VAL A 335 20.26 -17.58 -10.84
C VAL A 335 21.66 -17.02 -11.06
N LYS A 336 22.38 -17.48 -12.08
CA LYS A 336 23.68 -16.93 -12.47
C LYS A 336 23.47 -15.80 -13.47
N LEU A 337 24.24 -14.71 -13.38
CA LEU A 337 24.12 -13.59 -14.32
C LEU A 337 24.55 -13.97 -15.75
N ALA A 338 25.38 -15.02 -15.89
CA ALA A 338 25.82 -15.56 -17.18
C ALA A 338 24.75 -16.41 -17.90
N ASP A 339 23.76 -16.94 -17.17
CA ASP A 339 22.69 -17.76 -17.74
C ASP A 339 21.54 -16.89 -18.31
N LEU A 340 21.52 -15.59 -17.96
CA LEU A 340 20.51 -14.61 -18.36
C LEU A 340 20.71 -14.10 -19.78
N GLY A 341 19.62 -13.85 -20.50
CA GLY A 341 19.59 -13.27 -21.85
C GLY A 341 19.90 -14.25 -22.96
N SER A 342 19.77 -15.56 -22.72
CA SER A 342 20.06 -16.64 -23.67
C SER A 342 19.05 -16.76 -24.83
N LEU A 343 18.09 -15.84 -24.94
CA LEU A 343 17.03 -15.85 -25.94
C LEU A 343 17.23 -14.75 -27.00
N LYS A 344 17.86 -15.18 -28.12
CA LYS A 344 17.99 -14.57 -29.47
C LYS A 344 19.32 -13.91 -29.81
N ASP A 345 19.73 -14.17 -31.05
CA ASP A 345 20.87 -13.55 -31.73
C ASP A 345 20.67 -12.04 -31.95
N ASP A 346 21.82 -11.36 -32.00
CA ASP A 346 22.08 -10.00 -32.48
C ASP A 346 21.64 -8.78 -31.66
N LEU A 347 22.59 -7.83 -31.57
CA LEU A 347 22.55 -6.47 -30.99
C LEU A 347 22.58 -6.37 -29.44
N ASP A 348 23.64 -5.71 -28.95
CA ASP A 348 24.10 -5.64 -27.56
C ASP A 348 23.07 -4.99 -26.59
N ASP A 349 22.44 -3.88 -27.01
CA ASP A 349 21.39 -3.21 -26.22
C ASP A 349 20.17 -4.12 -26.00
N THR A 350 19.82 -4.97 -26.97
CA THR A 350 18.68 -5.91 -26.87
C THR A 350 18.94 -6.99 -25.82
N ILE A 351 20.19 -7.49 -25.77
CA ILE A 351 20.63 -8.50 -24.79
C ILE A 351 20.58 -7.92 -23.37
N LEU A 352 21.07 -6.69 -23.16
CA LEU A 352 20.99 -6.06 -21.83
C LEU A 352 19.54 -5.88 -21.35
N GLN A 353 18.61 -5.50 -22.24
CA GLN A 353 17.19 -5.41 -21.88
C GLN A 353 16.57 -6.77 -21.55
N ALA A 354 16.91 -7.83 -22.29
CA ALA A 354 16.49 -9.19 -21.98
C ALA A 354 17.00 -9.64 -20.59
N ARG A 355 18.29 -9.44 -20.30
CA ARG A 355 18.91 -9.75 -19.00
C ARG A 355 18.26 -8.97 -17.85
N VAL A 356 17.99 -7.69 -18.04
CA VAL A 356 17.28 -6.85 -17.04
C VAL A 356 15.87 -7.38 -16.79
N LYS A 357 15.13 -7.73 -17.86
CA LYS A 357 13.77 -8.28 -17.75
C LYS A 357 13.77 -9.60 -16.98
N GLU A 358 14.58 -10.57 -17.39
CA GLU A 358 14.65 -11.89 -16.75
C GLU A 358 15.07 -11.78 -15.28
N LEU A 359 16.06 -10.94 -14.94
CA LEU A 359 16.46 -10.71 -13.55
C LEU A 359 15.33 -10.04 -12.74
N THR A 360 14.63 -9.07 -13.33
CA THR A 360 13.49 -8.39 -12.68
C THR A 360 12.33 -9.35 -12.43
N GLU A 361 12.02 -10.24 -13.37
CA GLU A 361 11.01 -11.29 -13.22
C GLU A 361 11.41 -12.31 -12.15
N TRP A 362 12.66 -12.75 -12.14
CA TRP A 362 13.20 -13.65 -11.11
C TRP A 362 13.17 -13.03 -9.71
N LEU A 363 13.57 -11.76 -9.58
CA LEU A 363 13.45 -11.00 -8.33
C LEU A 363 11.96 -10.90 -7.92
N ARG A 364 11.05 -10.49 -8.81
CA ARG A 364 9.62 -10.34 -8.51
C ARG A 364 9.01 -11.63 -7.98
N TYR A 365 9.24 -12.76 -8.65
CA TYR A 365 8.77 -14.06 -8.19
C TYR A 365 9.36 -14.48 -6.82
N ASN A 366 10.62 -14.14 -6.58
CA ASN A 366 11.28 -14.45 -5.32
C ASN A 366 11.00 -13.45 -4.19
N SER A 367 10.27 -12.36 -4.45
CA SER A 367 10.00 -11.30 -3.46
C SER A 367 8.97 -11.64 -2.37
N PHE A 368 8.24 -12.74 -2.53
CA PHE A 368 7.24 -13.22 -1.57
C PHE A 368 7.79 -14.37 -0.71
N PRO A 369 7.33 -14.56 0.54
CA PRO A 369 7.61 -15.76 1.32
C PRO A 369 7.07 -17.02 0.62
N THR A 370 7.40 -18.21 1.12
CA THR A 370 6.96 -19.48 0.52
C THR A 370 5.44 -19.65 0.49
N VAL A 371 4.74 -19.10 1.49
CA VAL A 371 3.28 -19.07 1.58
C VAL A 371 2.84 -17.65 1.93
N VAL A 372 2.08 -17.01 1.03
CA VAL A 372 1.66 -15.61 1.15
C VAL A 372 0.15 -15.48 1.44
N ASP A 373 -0.33 -14.33 1.90
CA ASP A 373 -1.78 -14.03 1.94
C ASP A 373 -2.27 -13.71 0.53
N ALA A 374 -3.18 -14.52 -0.01
CA ALA A 374 -3.71 -14.37 -1.37
C ALA A 374 -4.33 -12.98 -1.60
N ALA A 375 -4.91 -12.35 -0.57
CA ALA A 375 -5.51 -11.02 -0.67
C ALA A 375 -4.48 -9.91 -0.94
N THR A 376 -3.20 -10.14 -0.64
CA THR A 376 -2.12 -9.17 -0.90
C THR A 376 -1.65 -9.21 -2.36
N ILE A 377 -1.59 -10.41 -2.97
CA ILE A 377 -1.00 -10.64 -4.29
C ILE A 377 -2.02 -10.79 -5.43
N PHE A 378 -3.27 -11.15 -5.17
CA PHE A 378 -4.24 -11.53 -6.23
C PHE A 378 -4.38 -10.45 -7.32
N ASN A 379 -4.42 -9.16 -6.93
CA ASN A 379 -4.49 -8.06 -7.88
C ASN A 379 -3.20 -7.83 -8.69
N GLU A 380 -2.04 -8.22 -8.17
CA GLU A 380 -0.77 -8.17 -8.89
C GLU A 380 -0.75 -9.26 -9.98
N LEU A 381 -1.17 -10.48 -9.63
CA LEU A 381 -1.29 -11.60 -10.57
C LEU A 381 -2.31 -11.31 -11.69
N LEU A 382 -3.44 -10.68 -11.38
CA LEU A 382 -4.45 -10.27 -12.37
C LEU A 382 -3.93 -9.26 -13.42
N ASN A 383 -2.88 -8.50 -13.11
CA ASN A 383 -2.30 -7.50 -14.03
C ASN A 383 -0.88 -7.91 -14.46
N SER A 384 -0.54 -9.21 -14.35
CA SER A 384 0.76 -9.75 -14.74
C SER A 384 0.77 -10.19 -16.21
N ASP A 385 1.77 -9.78 -16.97
CA ASP A 385 1.97 -10.22 -18.37
C ASP A 385 2.41 -11.69 -18.47
N THR A 386 2.83 -12.29 -17.35
CA THR A 386 3.23 -13.69 -17.24
C THR A 386 2.16 -14.51 -16.50
N GLN A 387 1.70 -15.61 -17.10
CA GLN A 387 0.75 -16.55 -16.49
C GLN A 387 1.33 -17.16 -15.20
N GLN A 388 0.60 -17.05 -14.10
CA GLN A 388 1.00 -17.59 -12.79
C GLN A 388 -0.19 -18.29 -12.11
N TYR A 389 0.02 -19.54 -11.70
CA TYR A 389 -0.99 -20.34 -10.99
C TYR A 389 -0.92 -20.07 -9.49
N LEU A 390 -2.08 -19.88 -8.87
CA LEU A 390 -2.21 -19.58 -7.44
C LEU A 390 -2.85 -20.78 -6.71
N VAL A 391 -2.09 -21.47 -5.87
CA VAL A 391 -2.57 -22.52 -4.97
C VAL A 391 -3.11 -21.86 -3.70
N ILE A 392 -4.43 -21.78 -3.58
CA ILE A 392 -5.15 -21.12 -2.49
C ILE A 392 -5.62 -22.16 -1.46
N LEU A 393 -5.22 -21.98 -0.20
CA LEU A 393 -5.76 -22.68 0.97
C LEU A 393 -6.64 -21.72 1.80
N PRO A 394 -7.98 -21.83 1.75
CA PRO A 394 -8.86 -21.15 2.69
C PRO A 394 -8.65 -21.66 4.11
N LEU A 395 -8.36 -20.75 5.05
CA LEU A 395 -8.18 -21.03 6.48
C LEU A 395 -9.04 -20.09 7.33
N GLU A 396 -9.46 -20.53 8.52
CA GLU A 396 -10.19 -19.69 9.48
C GLU A 396 -9.23 -19.25 10.60
N PRO A 397 -8.84 -17.96 10.69
CA PRO A 397 -7.95 -17.48 11.75
C PRO A 397 -8.55 -17.70 13.14
N GLY A 398 -7.75 -18.29 14.03
CA GLY A 398 -8.17 -18.66 15.38
C GLY A 398 -8.73 -20.08 15.53
N ALA A 399 -8.76 -20.88 14.46
CA ALA A 399 -8.96 -22.32 14.56
C ALA A 399 -7.67 -23.03 15.03
N ASP A 400 -7.81 -24.11 15.80
CA ASP A 400 -6.67 -24.87 16.36
C ASP A 400 -5.71 -25.42 15.29
N ASP A 401 -6.21 -25.70 14.08
CA ASP A 401 -5.44 -26.21 12.95
C ASP A 401 -4.70 -25.12 12.15
N PHE A 402 -5.01 -23.83 12.34
CA PHE A 402 -4.59 -22.71 11.47
C PHE A 402 -3.09 -22.69 11.15
N GLU A 403 -2.22 -22.59 12.16
CA GLU A 403 -0.77 -22.54 11.93
C GLU A 403 -0.21 -23.89 11.46
N SER A 404 -0.77 -25.02 11.92
CA SER A 404 -0.31 -26.35 11.49
C SER A 404 -0.57 -26.60 10.00
N SER A 405 -1.73 -26.16 9.48
CA SER A 405 -2.07 -26.25 8.07
C SER A 405 -1.31 -25.26 7.20
N LYS A 406 -1.07 -24.04 7.70
CA LYS A 406 -0.21 -23.07 7.02
C LYS A 406 1.24 -23.58 6.90
N ASN A 407 1.77 -24.19 7.95
CA ASN A 407 3.09 -24.83 7.93
C ASN A 407 3.13 -26.04 6.98
N LYS A 408 2.10 -26.91 7.00
CA LYS A 408 1.97 -28.03 6.06
C LYS A 408 1.92 -27.56 4.60
N LEU A 409 1.23 -26.46 4.30
CA LEU A 409 1.25 -25.84 2.97
C LEU A 409 2.65 -25.35 2.59
N ALA A 410 3.40 -24.77 3.52
CA ALA A 410 4.76 -24.30 3.29
C ALA A 410 5.75 -25.46 3.04
N ASP A 411 5.57 -26.61 3.69
CA ASP A 411 6.34 -27.83 3.39
C ASP A 411 6.04 -28.38 1.99
N ILE A 412 4.77 -28.41 1.59
CA ILE A 412 4.35 -28.81 0.24
C ILE A 412 4.93 -27.85 -0.81
N ALA A 413 4.91 -26.54 -0.54
CA ALA A 413 5.50 -25.52 -1.40
C ALA A 413 7.05 -25.55 -1.44
N ARG A 414 7.72 -25.95 -0.34
CA ARG A 414 9.15 -26.27 -0.32
C ARG A 414 9.46 -27.50 -1.18
N ALA A 415 8.67 -28.56 -1.04
CA ALA A 415 8.84 -29.79 -1.83
C ALA A 415 8.61 -29.55 -3.33
N TRP A 416 7.58 -28.78 -3.71
CA TRP A 416 7.30 -28.41 -5.10
C TRP A 416 8.48 -27.67 -5.73
N ARG A 417 9.04 -26.67 -5.03
CA ARG A 417 10.19 -25.88 -5.51
C ARG A 417 11.48 -26.70 -5.67
N LYS A 418 11.71 -27.69 -4.81
CA LYS A 418 12.93 -28.53 -4.85
C LYS A 418 12.97 -29.48 -6.04
N GLY A 419 11.83 -29.72 -6.69
CA GLY A 419 11.72 -30.52 -7.90
C GLY A 419 11.63 -32.02 -7.62
N GLY A 420 10.57 -32.66 -8.13
CA GLY A 420 10.26 -34.07 -7.90
C GLY A 420 10.30 -34.97 -9.14
N ARG A 421 9.86 -34.47 -10.31
CA ARG A 421 9.76 -35.26 -11.56
C ARG A 421 9.85 -34.34 -12.78
N SER A 422 10.68 -34.69 -13.76
CA SER A 422 10.62 -34.07 -15.08
C SER A 422 9.32 -34.41 -15.81
N MET A 423 8.77 -33.46 -16.55
CA MET A 423 7.52 -33.57 -17.29
C MET A 423 7.79 -33.23 -18.76
N MET A 424 7.40 -34.10 -19.69
CA MET A 424 7.41 -33.74 -21.12
C MET A 424 6.11 -33.00 -21.46
N THR A 425 6.23 -31.92 -22.22
CA THR A 425 5.12 -31.30 -22.95
C THR A 425 5.33 -31.49 -24.45
N ASP A 426 4.35 -31.11 -25.27
CA ASP A 426 4.48 -31.10 -26.73
C ASP A 426 5.57 -30.14 -27.24
N GLU A 427 6.13 -29.28 -26.36
CA GLU A 427 7.25 -28.36 -26.63
C GLU A 427 8.59 -28.80 -26.00
N GLY A 428 8.65 -29.94 -25.29
CA GLY A 428 9.91 -30.56 -24.85
C GLY A 428 10.01 -30.91 -23.36
N PHE A 429 11.25 -31.01 -22.86
CA PHE A 429 11.55 -31.37 -21.46
C PHE A 429 11.38 -30.18 -20.51
N LEU A 430 10.37 -30.22 -19.65
CA LEU A 430 10.37 -29.45 -18.41
C LEU A 430 11.06 -30.27 -17.31
N GLN A 431 12.16 -29.78 -16.76
CA GLN A 431 12.61 -30.26 -15.44
C GLN A 431 11.59 -29.78 -14.41
N GLY A 432 10.97 -30.70 -13.66
CA GLY A 432 10.02 -30.30 -12.63
C GLY A 432 10.76 -29.63 -11.49
N GLY A 433 10.59 -28.31 -11.36
CA GLY A 433 11.36 -27.44 -10.47
C GLY A 433 12.79 -27.25 -10.99
N PRO A 434 13.16 -26.11 -11.64
CA PRO A 434 12.70 -24.76 -11.33
C PRO A 434 12.09 -23.98 -12.52
N GLY A 435 10.87 -23.44 -12.36
CA GLY A 435 10.15 -22.72 -13.44
C GLY A 435 9.02 -21.76 -13.01
N SER A 436 8.98 -21.39 -11.73
CA SER A 436 8.44 -20.10 -11.23
C SER A 436 7.06 -19.56 -11.71
N SER A 437 6.09 -20.39 -12.09
CA SER A 437 4.71 -19.94 -12.32
C SER A 437 3.76 -20.21 -11.15
N THR A 438 4.07 -21.15 -10.24
CA THR A 438 3.19 -21.49 -9.10
C THR A 438 3.50 -20.66 -7.85
N ILE A 439 2.49 -20.01 -7.28
CA ILE A 439 2.55 -19.34 -5.98
C ILE A 439 1.61 -20.06 -5.01
N PHE A 440 2.07 -20.32 -3.79
CA PHE A 440 1.26 -20.91 -2.72
C PHE A 440 0.78 -19.82 -1.78
N ALA A 441 -0.51 -19.83 -1.46
CA ALA A 441 -1.12 -18.80 -0.64
C ALA A 441 -2.21 -19.36 0.26
N TRP A 442 -2.42 -18.69 1.39
CA TRP A 442 -3.57 -18.89 2.27
C TRP A 442 -4.51 -17.69 2.18
N VAL A 443 -5.75 -17.84 2.63
CA VAL A 443 -6.71 -16.72 2.71
C VAL A 443 -7.68 -16.91 3.88
N ASP A 444 -8.01 -15.82 4.57
CA ASP A 444 -9.02 -15.80 5.62
C ASP A 444 -10.41 -16.12 5.04
N ALA A 445 -10.82 -17.38 5.22
CA ALA A 445 -12.07 -17.92 4.70
C ALA A 445 -13.31 -17.24 5.32
N LYS A 446 -13.21 -16.75 6.55
CA LYS A 446 -14.31 -16.06 7.25
C LYS A 446 -14.49 -14.65 6.69
N LYS A 447 -13.41 -13.89 6.55
CA LYS A 447 -13.39 -12.52 6.01
C LYS A 447 -13.70 -12.46 4.51
N TYR A 448 -13.19 -13.42 3.73
CA TYR A 448 -13.32 -13.43 2.27
C TYR A 448 -14.39 -14.44 1.76
N ASN A 449 -15.30 -14.92 2.62
CA ASN A 449 -16.31 -15.94 2.27
C ASN A 449 -17.09 -15.65 0.98
N ARG A 450 -17.47 -14.39 0.75
CA ARG A 450 -18.25 -13.97 -0.43
C ARG A 450 -17.42 -14.02 -1.71
N TRP A 451 -16.15 -13.63 -1.62
CA TRP A 451 -15.23 -13.68 -2.74
C TRP A 451 -14.90 -15.13 -3.10
N LEU A 452 -14.54 -15.96 -2.10
CA LEU A 452 -14.27 -17.39 -2.26
C LEU A 452 -15.44 -18.15 -2.89
N ARG A 453 -16.66 -17.93 -2.39
CA ARG A 453 -17.87 -18.57 -2.92
C ARG A 453 -18.18 -18.13 -4.34
N ASN A 454 -18.11 -16.84 -4.62
CA ASN A 454 -18.50 -16.32 -5.92
C ASN A 454 -17.45 -16.67 -7.00
N MET A 455 -16.16 -16.60 -6.69
CA MET A 455 -15.06 -16.87 -7.63
C MET A 455 -14.83 -18.38 -7.83
N TYR A 456 -14.87 -19.16 -6.76
CA TYR A 456 -14.38 -20.56 -6.76
C TYR A 456 -15.42 -21.59 -6.29
N GLY A 457 -16.67 -21.17 -6.07
CA GLY A 457 -17.73 -22.04 -5.56
C GLY A 457 -17.54 -22.52 -4.12
N TYR A 458 -16.53 -22.03 -3.40
CA TYR A 458 -16.14 -22.53 -2.08
C TYR A 458 -17.18 -22.20 -0.99
N VAL A 459 -17.52 -23.18 -0.16
CA VAL A 459 -18.51 -23.05 0.93
C VAL A 459 -17.81 -23.28 2.28
N THR A 460 -17.90 -22.30 3.17
CA THR A 460 -17.32 -22.36 4.52
C THR A 460 -18.12 -23.29 5.44
N LYS A 461 -17.42 -23.90 6.43
CA LYS A 461 -18.00 -24.82 7.44
C LYS A 461 -19.25 -24.25 8.14
N SER A 462 -19.32 -22.93 8.31
CA SER A 462 -20.45 -22.24 8.95
C SER A 462 -21.80 -22.34 8.19
N TYR A 463 -21.82 -22.86 6.95
CA TYR A 463 -23.03 -22.91 6.12
C TYR A 463 -23.52 -24.32 5.74
N SER A 464 -22.77 -25.40 6.03
CA SER A 464 -23.24 -26.77 5.77
C SER A 464 -23.00 -27.70 6.96
N LYS A 465 -23.99 -28.55 7.26
CA LYS A 465 -23.91 -29.55 8.35
C LYS A 465 -23.20 -30.84 7.92
N GLU A 466 -22.81 -30.94 6.65
CA GLU A 466 -22.37 -32.19 5.99
C GLU A 466 -20.94 -32.10 5.42
N ALA A 467 -20.26 -30.96 5.55
CA ALA A 467 -18.87 -30.81 5.10
C ALA A 467 -17.90 -31.50 6.08
N GLU A 468 -17.66 -32.79 5.87
CA GLU A 468 -16.51 -33.50 6.48
C GLU A 468 -15.22 -32.73 6.24
N HIS A 469 -14.56 -32.29 7.32
CA HIS A 469 -13.12 -32.08 7.63
C HIS A 469 -12.03 -31.96 6.54
N ARG A 470 -12.35 -31.75 5.26
CA ARG A 470 -11.40 -31.68 4.15
C ARG A 470 -11.00 -30.23 3.95
N GLN A 471 -9.76 -29.93 4.29
CA GLN A 471 -9.12 -28.65 3.99
C GLN A 471 -8.90 -28.57 2.47
N GLN A 472 -9.95 -28.17 1.75
CA GLN A 472 -9.98 -28.08 0.30
C GLN A 472 -8.99 -27.01 -0.19
N VAL A 473 -8.27 -27.34 -1.26
CA VAL A 473 -7.31 -26.46 -1.92
C VAL A 473 -7.84 -26.13 -3.32
N ILE A 474 -7.66 -24.89 -3.74
CA ILE A 474 -8.08 -24.38 -5.05
C ILE A 474 -6.81 -24.01 -5.82
N ILE A 475 -6.70 -24.41 -7.08
CA ILE A 475 -5.68 -23.92 -8.00
C ILE A 475 -6.36 -22.93 -8.93
N ALA A 476 -5.97 -21.66 -8.91
CA ALA A 476 -6.52 -20.62 -9.77
C ALA A 476 -5.52 -20.21 -10.85
N ASP A 477 -6.02 -19.88 -12.04
CA ASP A 477 -5.34 -19.08 -13.06
C ASP A 477 -6.01 -17.69 -13.07
N PRO A 478 -5.41 -16.68 -12.41
CA PRO A 478 -5.98 -15.34 -12.37
C PRO A 478 -6.04 -14.69 -13.76
N LEU A 479 -5.07 -14.98 -14.64
CA LEU A 479 -4.96 -14.35 -15.96
C LEU A 479 -6.09 -14.79 -16.90
N LYS A 480 -6.46 -16.08 -16.85
CA LYS A 480 -7.60 -16.64 -17.61
C LYS A 480 -8.94 -16.52 -16.89
N LEU A 481 -8.93 -16.14 -15.61
CA LEU A 481 -10.09 -16.21 -14.70
C LEU A 481 -10.65 -17.64 -14.58
N GLU A 482 -9.77 -18.63 -14.50
CA GLU A 482 -10.10 -20.06 -14.40
C GLU A 482 -9.67 -20.64 -13.05
N TYR A 483 -10.29 -21.74 -12.62
CA TYR A 483 -9.87 -22.48 -11.44
C TYR A 483 -10.12 -23.99 -11.53
N TYR A 484 -9.43 -24.73 -10.66
CA TYR A 484 -9.49 -26.17 -10.50
C TYR A 484 -9.59 -26.48 -9.00
N ASP A 485 -10.50 -27.38 -8.65
CA ASP A 485 -10.77 -27.79 -7.27
C ASP A 485 -10.71 -29.32 -7.08
N LYS A 486 -10.15 -30.02 -8.07
CA LYS A 486 -10.06 -31.48 -8.16
C LYS A 486 -8.70 -31.96 -8.65
N SER A 487 -8.28 -33.14 -8.18
CA SER A 487 -7.14 -33.90 -8.69
C SER A 487 -7.52 -34.75 -9.91
N PHE A 488 -6.53 -35.41 -10.52
CA PHE A 488 -6.69 -36.21 -11.76
C PHE A 488 -7.72 -37.35 -11.64
N ASP A 489 -7.89 -37.91 -10.44
CA ASP A 489 -8.89 -38.92 -10.08
C ASP A 489 -10.32 -38.35 -9.91
N GLY A 490 -10.50 -37.04 -10.11
CA GLY A 490 -11.78 -36.34 -9.96
C GLY A 490 -12.23 -36.10 -8.52
N GLN A 491 -11.41 -36.48 -7.53
CA GLN A 491 -11.63 -36.16 -6.11
C GLN A 491 -11.33 -34.69 -5.83
N PRO A 492 -11.91 -34.07 -4.77
CA PRO A 492 -11.57 -32.71 -4.37
C PRO A 492 -10.09 -32.60 -4.01
N THR A 493 -9.40 -31.56 -4.48
CA THR A 493 -8.02 -31.29 -4.07
C THR A 493 -8.00 -30.89 -2.60
N ILE A 494 -7.16 -31.54 -1.79
CA ILE A 494 -7.05 -31.32 -0.35
C ILE A 494 -5.63 -30.90 0.05
N LEU A 495 -5.44 -30.45 1.28
CA LEU A 495 -4.12 -30.15 1.86
C LEU A 495 -3.29 -31.43 2.07
N ASP A 496 -2.81 -32.00 0.98
CA ASP A 496 -1.86 -33.10 0.90
C ASP A 496 -0.93 -32.91 -0.31
N GLY A 497 0.34 -33.32 -0.17
CA GLY A 497 1.34 -33.16 -1.22
C GLY A 497 0.99 -33.92 -2.50
N HIS A 498 0.49 -35.16 -2.40
CA HIS A 498 0.14 -35.96 -3.58
C HIS A 498 -1.10 -35.39 -4.28
N SER A 499 -2.11 -34.98 -3.51
CA SER A 499 -3.33 -34.37 -4.04
C SER A 499 -3.03 -33.07 -4.80
N ILE A 500 -2.25 -32.16 -4.19
CA ILE A 500 -1.89 -30.89 -4.81
C ILE A 500 -0.96 -31.08 -6.02
N PHE A 501 0.02 -31.98 -5.94
CA PHE A 501 0.95 -32.21 -7.06
C PHE A 501 0.23 -32.88 -8.23
N SER A 502 -0.62 -33.87 -7.99
CA SER A 502 -1.47 -34.48 -9.04
C SER A 502 -2.38 -33.44 -9.70
N ALA A 503 -2.97 -32.53 -8.92
CA ALA A 503 -3.78 -31.46 -9.46
C ALA A 503 -2.95 -30.45 -10.28
N LEU A 504 -1.77 -30.02 -9.79
CA LEU A 504 -0.87 -29.13 -10.54
C LEU A 504 -0.39 -29.78 -11.85
N GLU A 505 0.08 -31.03 -11.81
CA GLU A 505 0.50 -31.79 -13.00
C GLU A 505 -0.64 -31.86 -14.03
N GLY A 506 -1.87 -32.19 -13.60
CA GLY A 506 -3.04 -32.22 -14.47
C GLY A 506 -3.44 -30.86 -15.06
N VAL A 507 -3.16 -29.75 -14.35
CA VAL A 507 -3.33 -28.38 -14.87
C VAL A 507 -2.25 -28.05 -15.91
N PHE A 508 -0.97 -28.30 -15.60
CA PHE A 508 0.15 -28.02 -16.50
C PHE A 508 0.12 -28.88 -17.78
N GLN A 509 -0.41 -30.10 -17.72
CA GLN A 509 -0.61 -30.97 -18.89
C GLN A 509 -1.91 -30.68 -19.67
N GLY A 510 -2.73 -29.72 -19.23
CA GLY A 510 -4.02 -29.41 -19.86
C GLY A 510 -5.08 -30.52 -19.75
N GLN A 511 -4.86 -31.51 -18.86
CA GLN A 511 -5.72 -32.69 -18.70
C GLN A 511 -6.93 -32.43 -17.81
N LEU A 512 -6.79 -31.53 -16.82
CA LEU A 512 -7.90 -31.10 -15.99
C LEU A 512 -8.73 -30.03 -16.71
N LYS A 513 -10.06 -30.20 -16.68
CA LYS A 513 -10.98 -29.21 -17.24
C LYS A 513 -11.12 -28.03 -16.28
N PRO A 514 -10.85 -26.77 -16.72
CA PRO A 514 -11.04 -25.60 -15.89
C PRO A 514 -12.51 -25.34 -15.59
N LYS A 515 -12.76 -24.70 -14.46
CA LYS A 515 -14.03 -24.04 -14.13
C LYS A 515 -13.86 -22.54 -14.31
N SER A 516 -14.90 -21.89 -14.84
CA SER A 516 -14.91 -20.43 -14.97
C SER A 516 -15.08 -19.76 -13.60
N SER A 517 -14.20 -18.82 -13.28
CA SER A 517 -14.33 -17.93 -12.11
C SER A 517 -15.31 -16.77 -12.36
N GLN A 518 -15.93 -16.70 -13.54
CA GLN A 518 -16.70 -15.55 -14.01
C GLN A 518 -18.11 -15.45 -13.41
N ASN A 519 -18.59 -16.46 -12.67
CA ASN A 519 -19.88 -16.40 -11.96
C ASN A 519 -19.93 -15.28 -10.88
N ALA A 520 -18.77 -14.72 -10.49
CA ALA A 520 -18.67 -13.49 -9.71
C ALA A 520 -18.61 -12.21 -10.55
N PHE A 521 -18.13 -12.32 -11.79
CA PHE A 521 -17.54 -11.20 -12.51
C PHE A 521 -18.59 -10.27 -13.12
N GLU A 522 -19.81 -10.76 -13.37
CA GLU A 522 -20.95 -9.91 -13.80
C GLU A 522 -21.33 -8.82 -12.77
N TYR A 523 -20.96 -8.96 -11.50
CA TYR A 523 -21.12 -7.88 -10.52
C TYR A 523 -19.89 -6.98 -10.37
N THR A 524 -18.72 -7.36 -10.92
CA THR A 524 -17.58 -6.45 -11.15
C THR A 524 -17.65 -5.75 -12.51
N ILE A 525 -18.58 -6.13 -13.39
CA ILE A 525 -18.89 -5.46 -14.67
C ILE A 525 -19.47 -4.04 -14.49
N GLN A 526 -19.69 -3.56 -13.26
CA GLN A 526 -19.81 -2.12 -13.00
C GLN A 526 -18.50 -1.34 -13.30
N ALA A 527 -17.36 -2.05 -13.42
CA ALA A 527 -16.10 -1.55 -13.97
C ALA A 527 -15.95 -1.75 -15.49
N LEU A 528 -16.91 -2.38 -16.18
CA LEU A 528 -16.98 -2.43 -17.65
C LEU A 528 -17.50 -1.10 -18.26
N HIS A 529 -17.16 0.03 -17.64
CA HIS A 529 -17.45 1.36 -18.18
C HIS A 529 -16.53 1.70 -19.37
N ASN A 530 -15.57 0.84 -19.70
CA ASN A 530 -14.88 0.83 -21.01
C ASN A 530 -15.83 0.51 -22.19
N ARG A 531 -17.15 0.40 -21.95
CA ARG A 531 -18.21 0.46 -22.97
C ARG A 531 -18.89 1.84 -23.13
N ILE A 532 -18.44 2.88 -22.43
CA ILE A 532 -18.91 4.28 -22.63
C ILE A 532 -17.87 5.16 -23.34
N THR A 533 -16.60 4.76 -23.38
CA THR A 533 -15.59 5.36 -24.27
C THR A 533 -15.87 5.12 -25.77
N SER A 534 -16.78 4.20 -26.13
CA SER A 534 -17.28 4.06 -27.52
C SER A 534 -18.44 4.99 -27.88
N MET A 535 -18.86 5.91 -27.00
CA MET A 535 -19.90 6.93 -27.29
C MET A 535 -19.49 8.36 -26.95
N GLN A 536 -18.19 8.67 -27.00
CA GLN A 536 -17.70 10.05 -26.94
C GLN A 536 -18.11 10.91 -28.16
N SER A 537 -18.68 10.32 -29.22
CA SER A 537 -19.17 11.06 -30.41
C SER A 537 -20.63 11.54 -30.33
N LEU A 538 -21.33 11.29 -29.20
CA LEU A 538 -22.75 11.65 -29.01
C LEU A 538 -22.99 12.71 -27.92
N ILE A 539 -21.99 13.07 -27.12
CA ILE A 539 -22.17 14.07 -26.05
C ILE A 539 -21.95 15.51 -26.56
N ASP A 540 -21.23 15.70 -27.66
CA ASP A 540 -20.92 17.02 -28.23
C ASP A 540 -22.06 17.64 -29.08
N HIS A 541 -23.14 16.91 -29.37
CA HIS A 541 -24.20 17.35 -30.30
C HIS A 541 -25.63 16.99 -29.80
N PRO A 542 -26.33 17.91 -29.10
CA PRO A 542 -27.63 17.61 -28.48
C PRO A 542 -28.71 17.14 -29.48
N PHE A 543 -28.66 17.61 -30.72
CA PHE A 543 -29.59 17.17 -31.78
C PHE A 543 -29.40 15.70 -32.20
N ARG A 544 -28.17 15.17 -32.21
CA ARG A 544 -27.92 13.76 -32.59
C ARG A 544 -28.42 12.82 -31.50
N THR A 545 -28.21 13.19 -30.24
CA THR A 545 -28.73 12.47 -29.07
C THR A 545 -30.25 12.40 -29.09
N PHE A 546 -30.92 13.52 -29.40
CA PHE A 546 -32.38 13.56 -29.53
C PHE A 546 -32.90 12.62 -30.64
N ILE A 547 -32.25 12.60 -31.81
CA ILE A 547 -32.63 11.69 -32.91
C ILE A 547 -32.44 10.21 -32.51
N VAL A 548 -31.33 9.86 -31.86
CA VAL A 548 -31.08 8.49 -31.39
C VAL A 548 -32.12 8.06 -30.35
N VAL A 549 -32.45 8.92 -29.38
CA VAL A 549 -33.49 8.64 -28.38
C VAL A 549 -34.87 8.49 -29.02
N MET A 550 -35.22 9.33 -30.01
CA MET A 550 -36.47 9.20 -30.78
C MET A 550 -36.53 7.90 -31.57
N LEU A 551 -35.44 7.49 -32.23
CA LEU A 551 -35.40 6.22 -32.96
C LEU A 551 -35.54 5.00 -32.04
N ILE A 552 -34.93 5.04 -30.85
CA ILE A 552 -35.08 3.99 -29.82
C ILE A 552 -36.53 3.97 -29.31
N ALA A 553 -37.13 5.12 -29.01
CA ALA A 553 -38.52 5.21 -28.56
C ALA A 553 -39.52 4.72 -29.63
N LEU A 554 -39.27 5.04 -30.90
CA LEU A 554 -40.12 4.63 -32.03
C LEU A 554 -39.95 3.13 -32.32
N GLY A 555 -38.73 2.59 -32.23
CA GLY A 555 -38.48 1.14 -32.30
C GLY A 555 -39.12 0.37 -31.14
N ALA A 556 -39.05 0.89 -29.91
CA ALA A 556 -39.74 0.32 -28.75
C ALA A 556 -41.27 0.38 -28.91
N GLY A 557 -41.80 1.48 -29.44
CA GLY A 557 -43.23 1.62 -29.75
C GLY A 557 -43.71 0.61 -30.80
N ILE A 558 -42.95 0.40 -31.88
CA ILE A 558 -43.23 -0.63 -32.88
C ILE A 558 -43.16 -2.03 -32.27
N ALA A 559 -42.15 -2.32 -31.45
CA ALA A 559 -42.04 -3.61 -30.77
C ALA A 559 -43.22 -3.88 -29.83
N ILE A 560 -43.64 -2.89 -29.03
CA ILE A 560 -44.83 -3.00 -28.16
C ILE A 560 -46.09 -3.18 -29.00
N TYR A 561 -46.26 -2.43 -30.10
CA TYR A 561 -47.40 -2.57 -31.01
C TYR A 561 -47.47 -3.99 -31.61
N MET A 562 -46.35 -4.51 -32.11
CA MET A 562 -46.23 -5.88 -32.63
C MET A 562 -46.49 -6.95 -31.55
N MET A 563 -46.03 -6.73 -30.31
CA MET A 563 -46.31 -7.65 -29.19
C MET A 563 -47.74 -7.53 -28.63
N SER A 564 -48.47 -6.46 -28.95
CA SER A 564 -49.90 -6.32 -28.65
C SER A 564 -50.82 -6.78 -29.78
N GLY A 565 -50.25 -7.09 -30.95
CA GLY A 565 -50.96 -7.44 -32.18
C GLY A 565 -51.14 -8.94 -32.42
N ASP A 566 -51.47 -9.71 -31.40
CA ASP A 566 -51.93 -11.11 -31.51
C ASP A 566 -52.83 -11.49 -30.31
N ALA A 567 -53.98 -10.82 -30.23
CA ALA A 567 -55.12 -11.24 -29.43
C ALA A 567 -56.38 -10.97 -30.25
N ASP A 568 -56.85 -12.01 -30.94
CA ASP A 568 -57.84 -11.92 -32.01
C ASP A 568 -59.21 -11.43 -31.52
N GLY A 569 -59.96 -10.81 -32.41
CA GLY A 569 -61.25 -10.21 -32.07
C GLY A 569 -62.40 -11.21 -32.05
N SER A 570 -63.28 -11.10 -31.06
CA SER A 570 -64.68 -11.51 -31.21
C SER A 570 -65.59 -10.45 -30.62
N THR A 571 -66.48 -9.92 -31.46
CA THR A 571 -67.40 -8.81 -31.21
C THR A 571 -68.56 -9.17 -30.27
N GLU A 572 -69.17 -8.11 -29.69
CA GLU A 572 -70.62 -8.02 -29.38
C GLU A 572 -71.19 -8.97 -28.28
N ASP A 573 -72.19 -8.61 -27.47
CA ASP A 573 -72.94 -7.35 -27.36
C ASP A 573 -73.58 -7.16 -25.95
N SER A 574 -73.88 -5.91 -25.63
CA SER A 574 -75.08 -5.46 -24.89
C SER A 574 -75.35 -5.79 -23.39
N LEU A 575 -75.82 -4.71 -22.73
CA LEU A 575 -76.97 -4.63 -21.80
C LEU A 575 -76.85 -4.91 -20.28
N HIS A 576 -76.83 -3.78 -19.54
CA HIS A 576 -77.59 -3.41 -18.34
C HIS A 576 -78.05 -4.48 -17.30
N LEU A 577 -77.89 -4.15 -16.01
CA LEU A 577 -78.95 -3.59 -15.12
C LEU A 577 -78.45 -3.48 -13.65
N PHE A 578 -78.67 -2.32 -13.01
CA PHE A 578 -79.05 -2.04 -11.58
C PHE A 578 -78.45 -2.86 -10.39
N SER A 579 -78.37 -2.39 -9.14
CA SER A 579 -78.47 -1.07 -8.47
C SER A 579 -78.35 -1.27 -6.94
N SER A 580 -78.18 -0.18 -6.17
CA SER A 580 -78.20 -0.09 -4.69
C SER A 580 -77.04 -0.81 -3.97
N GLY A 581 -76.51 -0.35 -2.83
CA GLY A 581 -76.84 0.75 -1.90
C GLY A 581 -76.33 0.32 -0.50
N THR A 582 -76.06 1.14 0.51
CA THR A 582 -76.12 2.60 0.74
C THR A 582 -75.35 2.92 2.05
N ALA A 583 -75.02 4.21 2.27
CA ALA A 583 -74.87 4.86 3.58
C ALA A 583 -73.83 4.34 4.61
N GLY A 584 -72.83 5.19 4.87
CA GLY A 584 -71.84 5.02 5.94
C GLY A 584 -72.27 5.44 7.38
N LYS A 585 -71.26 5.37 8.26
CA LYS A 585 -71.15 5.90 9.65
C LYS A 585 -71.87 5.16 10.79
N SER A 586 -71.09 4.66 11.76
CA SER A 586 -70.93 5.31 13.08
C SER A 586 -69.86 4.62 13.96
N LYS A 587 -69.52 5.21 15.12
CA LYS A 587 -68.58 4.68 16.13
C LYS A 587 -69.34 4.29 17.41
N GLY A 588 -68.88 3.24 18.10
CA GLY A 588 -68.69 3.33 19.57
C GLY A 588 -69.49 2.43 20.53
N SER A 589 -68.75 1.53 21.20
CA SER A 589 -68.78 1.24 22.65
C SER A 589 -69.91 0.43 23.33
N ALA A 590 -69.49 -0.67 23.99
CA ALA A 590 -69.98 -1.19 25.27
C ALA A 590 -68.76 -1.88 25.97
N ARG A 591 -68.43 -1.69 27.26
CA ARG A 591 -69.12 -2.05 28.53
C ARG A 591 -69.32 -3.57 28.71
N ASP A 592 -69.05 -4.22 29.86
CA ASP A 592 -68.43 -3.81 31.15
C ASP A 592 -68.21 -5.06 32.08
N TYR A 593 -67.40 -4.95 33.16
CA TYR A 593 -67.36 -5.78 34.42
C TYR A 593 -66.85 -7.26 34.56
N TYR A 594 -65.95 -7.46 35.57
CA TYR A 594 -65.79 -8.56 36.58
C TYR A 594 -65.62 -10.05 36.15
N GLN A 595 -64.87 -10.95 36.82
CA GLN A 595 -63.83 -10.93 37.90
C GLN A 595 -63.04 -12.29 37.89
N PRO A 596 -61.93 -12.49 38.64
CA PRO A 596 -60.98 -13.60 38.48
C PRO A 596 -61.07 -14.73 39.54
N THR A 597 -60.28 -15.80 39.34
CA THR A 597 -59.80 -16.67 40.45
C THR A 597 -58.30 -16.92 40.40
N HIS A 598 -57.65 -16.83 41.56
CA HIS A 598 -56.24 -17.19 41.78
C HIS A 598 -56.05 -18.71 41.94
N LYS A 599 -54.91 -19.23 41.49
CA LYS A 599 -53.95 -19.89 42.39
C LYS A 599 -52.54 -19.88 41.81
N ASP A 600 -51.55 -19.89 42.68
CA ASP A 600 -50.20 -19.35 42.47
C ASP A 600 -49.17 -20.09 43.37
N ASN A 601 -47.86 -19.92 43.11
CA ASN A 601 -46.68 -20.35 43.93
C ASN A 601 -46.30 -21.86 43.88
N ARG A 602 -45.06 -22.35 44.13
CA ARG A 602 -43.66 -21.86 44.43
C ARG A 602 -42.71 -23.10 44.31
N ARG A 603 -41.36 -23.10 44.20
CA ARG A 603 -40.23 -22.18 43.83
C ARG A 603 -38.97 -23.10 43.55
N ILE A 604 -37.80 -22.71 43.01
CA ILE A 604 -36.61 -21.97 43.55
C ILE A 604 -36.12 -22.51 44.92
N ASP A 605 -34.83 -22.73 45.19
CA ASP A 605 -33.58 -22.28 44.50
C ASP A 605 -32.87 -23.33 43.63
#